data_AF-A0A962UM85-F1
#
_entry.id   AF-A0A962UM85-F1
#
_cell.length_a   1.000
_cell.length_b   1.000
_cell.length_c   1.000
_cell.angle_alpha   90.00
_cell.angle_beta   90.00
_cell.angle_gamma   90.00
#
_symmetry.space_group_name_H-M   'P 1'
#
loop_
_entity.id
_entity.type
_entity.pdbx_description
1 polymer ?
#
loop_
_entity_poly.entity_id
_entity_poly.type
_entity_poly.pdbx_seq_one_letter_code
_entity_poly.pdbx_strand_id
1 'polypeptide(L)'
;MKHSHAQILFPEPTRYFPGQRWVNITLRALHLVGVAGIGSGFLFDQASATWDTYWHLTLVSGIALSILYLWNTAAWLFELKGLGIVVKIVLLGIAWEVPALRAELFIFVI
;
A
#
# COMPACT_ATOMS: atom_id res chain seq x y z
N MET A 1 0.77 -37.84 4.12
CA MET A 1 0.40 -36.53 3.52
C MET A 1 0.88 -35.40 4.41
N LYS A 2 2.15 -34.96 4.27
CA LYS A 2 2.61 -33.70 4.86
C LYS A 2 2.38 -32.63 3.80
N HIS A 3 1.23 -31.95 3.83
CA HIS A 3 1.10 -30.71 3.08
C HIS A 3 2.05 -29.71 3.71
N SER A 4 3.22 -29.54 3.09
CA SER A 4 4.27 -28.66 3.60
C SER A 4 3.73 -27.24 3.58
N HIS A 5 3.45 -26.65 4.76
CA HIS A 5 3.01 -25.26 4.91
C HIS A 5 3.89 -24.27 4.13
N ALA A 6 5.15 -24.64 3.88
CA ALA A 6 6.09 -23.91 3.04
C ALA A 6 5.58 -23.71 1.60
N GLN A 7 4.90 -24.68 0.98
CA GLN A 7 4.39 -24.54 -0.40
C GLN A 7 3.22 -23.55 -0.51
N ILE A 8 2.48 -23.32 0.58
CA ILE A 8 1.39 -22.34 0.61
C ILE A 8 1.95 -20.91 0.66
N LEU A 9 3.04 -20.71 1.40
CA LEU A 9 3.69 -19.41 1.58
C LEU A 9 4.68 -19.09 0.46
N PHE A 10 5.43 -20.09 0.01
CA PHE A 10 6.49 -20.00 -1.00
C PHE A 10 6.20 -20.98 -2.15
N PRO A 11 5.18 -20.68 -2.98
CA PRO A 11 4.87 -21.51 -4.13
C PRO A 11 5.98 -21.38 -5.20
N GLU A 12 6.41 -22.52 -5.72
CA GLU A 12 7.35 -22.62 -6.85
C GLU A 12 6.64 -23.36 -7.99
N PRO A 13 6.28 -22.71 -9.11
CA PRO A 13 6.49 -21.29 -9.43
C PRO A 13 5.54 -20.34 -8.67
N THR A 14 5.92 -19.06 -8.58
CA THR A 14 5.10 -18.00 -7.96
C THR A 14 3.69 -17.95 -8.55
N ARG A 15 2.69 -17.70 -7.69
CA ARG A 15 1.30 -17.60 -8.15
C ARG A 15 1.12 -16.43 -9.11
N TYR A 16 0.35 -16.67 -10.18
CA TYR A 16 0.01 -15.70 -11.21
C TYR A 16 -1.42 -15.96 -11.74
N PHE A 17 -2.11 -14.92 -12.20
CA PHE A 17 -3.41 -15.05 -12.87
C PHE A 17 -3.51 -14.17 -14.13
N PRO A 18 -4.32 -14.56 -15.14
CA PRO A 18 -4.52 -13.75 -16.34
C PRO A 18 -5.17 -12.41 -16.00
N GLY A 19 -4.52 -11.31 -16.37
CA GLY A 19 -4.97 -9.95 -16.06
C GLY A 19 -4.28 -9.30 -14.85
N GLN A 20 -3.41 -10.01 -14.14
CA GLN A 20 -2.68 -9.47 -13.00
C GLN A 20 -1.88 -8.20 -13.30
N ARG A 21 -1.36 -8.07 -14.53
CA ARG A 21 -0.69 -6.84 -14.99
C ARG A 21 -1.64 -5.64 -14.95
N TRP A 22 -2.86 -5.80 -15.45
CA TRP A 22 -3.86 -4.73 -15.46
C TRP A 22 -4.29 -4.36 -14.04
N VAL A 23 -4.51 -5.36 -13.18
CA VAL A 23 -4.80 -5.11 -11.76
C VAL A 23 -3.69 -4.30 -11.08
N ASN A 24 -2.42 -4.67 -11.31
CA ASN A 24 -1.28 -3.91 -10.78
C ASN A 24 -1.25 -2.46 -11.29
N ILE A 25 -1.48 -2.25 -12.58
CA ILE A 25 -1.47 -0.91 -13.19
C ILE A 25 -2.60 -0.06 -12.60
N THR A 26 -3.83 -0.61 -12.55
CA THR A 26 -5.00 0.09 -12.01
C THR A 26 -4.81 0.45 -10.54
N LEU A 27 -4.35 -0.49 -9.71
CA LEU A 27 -4.12 -0.22 -8.30
C LEU A 27 -3.04 0.85 -8.10
N ARG A 28 -1.94 0.81 -8.87
CA ARG A 28 -0.91 1.86 -8.80
C ARG A 28 -1.41 3.21 -9.28
N ALA A 29 -2.21 3.26 -10.34
CA ALA A 29 -2.81 4.50 -10.83
C ALA A 29 -3.74 5.12 -9.78
N LEU A 30 -4.63 4.31 -9.19
CA LEU A 30 -5.50 4.74 -8.08
C LEU A 30 -4.69 5.22 -6.87
N HIS A 31 -3.61 4.51 -6.54
CA HIS A 31 -2.71 4.89 -5.45
C HIS A 31 -2.08 6.27 -5.70
N LEU A 32 -1.55 6.51 -6.91
CA LEU A 32 -0.98 7.81 -7.28
C LEU A 32 -1.99 8.95 -7.26
N VAL A 33 -3.24 8.69 -7.69
CA VAL A 33 -4.34 9.67 -7.57
C VAL A 33 -4.59 10.01 -6.10
N GLY A 34 -4.62 9.00 -5.23
CA GLY A 34 -4.73 9.21 -3.79
C GLY A 34 -3.59 10.07 -3.22
N VAL A 35 -2.33 9.70 -3.50
CA VAL A 35 -1.15 10.43 -3.01
C VAL A 35 -1.18 11.89 -3.48
N ALA A 36 -1.51 12.13 -4.75
CA ALA A 36 -1.62 13.48 -5.30
C ALA A 36 -2.73 14.30 -4.63
N GLY A 37 -3.88 13.67 -4.35
CA GLY A 37 -5.00 14.32 -3.66
C GLY A 37 -4.72 14.64 -2.19
N ILE A 38 -3.97 13.80 -1.48
CA ILE A 38 -3.47 14.13 -0.13
C ILE A 38 -2.48 15.30 -0.20
N GLY A 39 -1.54 15.23 -1.16
CA GLY A 39 -0.55 16.28 -1.36
C GLY A 39 -1.17 17.64 -1.65
N SER A 40 -2.24 17.70 -2.45
CA SER A 40 -2.98 18.95 -2.67
C SER A 40 -3.68 19.44 -1.39
N GLY A 41 -4.18 18.52 -0.57
CA GLY A 41 -4.73 18.83 0.75
C GLY A 41 -3.75 19.62 1.63
N PHE A 42 -2.49 19.15 1.72
CA PHE A 42 -1.45 19.83 2.50
C PHE A 42 -0.92 21.10 1.83
N LEU A 43 -0.71 21.09 0.51
CA LEU A 43 -0.10 22.23 -0.21
C LEU A 43 -1.02 23.46 -0.27
N PHE A 44 -2.34 23.24 -0.28
CA PHE A 44 -3.33 24.32 -0.39
C PHE A 44 -4.09 24.57 0.92
N ASP A 45 -3.61 24.03 2.04
CA ASP A 45 -4.21 24.18 3.38
C ASP A 45 -5.73 23.89 3.40
N GLN A 46 -6.13 22.83 2.68
CA GLN A 46 -7.54 22.47 2.56
C GLN A 46 -8.02 21.73 3.81
N ALA A 47 -9.27 21.98 4.21
CA ALA A 47 -9.90 21.26 5.31
C ALA A 47 -9.83 19.74 5.08
N SER A 48 -9.47 18.97 6.12
CA SER A 48 -9.24 17.51 6.03
C SER A 48 -10.38 16.74 5.37
N ALA A 49 -11.63 17.12 5.67
CA ALA A 49 -12.82 16.51 5.07
C ALA A 49 -12.82 16.51 3.53
N THR A 50 -12.11 17.45 2.90
CA THR A 50 -12.04 17.58 1.43
C THR A 50 -11.12 16.53 0.80
N TRP A 51 -10.15 16.01 1.54
CA TRP A 51 -9.14 15.08 1.03
C TRP A 51 -9.06 13.74 1.77
N ASP A 52 -9.92 13.52 2.77
CA ASP A 52 -10.05 12.23 3.46
C ASP A 52 -10.31 11.08 2.47
N THR A 53 -11.11 11.29 1.41
CA THR A 53 -11.34 10.25 0.40
C THR A 53 -10.04 9.84 -0.30
N TYR A 54 -9.12 10.77 -0.55
CA TYR A 54 -7.82 10.46 -1.14
C TYR A 54 -6.90 9.73 -0.17
N TRP A 55 -7.04 9.99 1.14
CA TRP A 55 -6.37 9.22 2.18
C TRP A 55 -6.78 7.75 2.16
N HIS A 56 -8.08 7.50 2.20
CA HIS A 56 -8.64 6.15 2.13
C HIS A 56 -8.26 5.47 0.81
N LEU A 57 -8.32 6.19 -0.31
CA LEU A 57 -7.91 5.65 -1.61
C LEU A 57 -6.45 5.20 -1.61
N THR A 58 -5.55 6.02 -1.07
CA THR A 58 -4.11 5.72 -0.96
C THR A 58 -3.87 4.48 -0.10
N LEU A 59 -4.49 4.44 1.08
CA LEU A 59 -4.31 3.37 2.05
C LEU A 59 -4.90 2.04 1.54
N VAL A 60 -6.13 2.05 1.03
CA VAL A 60 -6.80 0.85 0.50
C VAL A 60 -6.07 0.30 -0.72
N SER A 61 -5.68 1.16 -1.68
CA SER A 61 -4.92 0.71 -2.86
C SER A 61 -3.53 0.19 -2.52
N GLY A 62 -2.84 0.80 -1.55
CA GLY A 62 -1.55 0.33 -1.04
C GLY A 62 -1.66 -1.03 -0.38
N ILE A 63 -2.65 -1.23 0.50
CA ILE A 63 -2.94 -2.53 1.13
C ILE A 63 -3.29 -3.58 0.07
N ALA A 64 -4.13 -3.24 -0.92
CA ALA A 64 -4.49 -4.16 -1.98
C ALA A 64 -3.28 -4.61 -2.82
N LEU A 65 -2.33 -3.70 -3.11
CA LEU A 65 -1.05 -4.04 -3.75
C LEU A 65 -0.22 -4.99 -2.88
N SER A 66 -0.11 -4.72 -1.57
CA SER A 66 0.61 -5.59 -0.65
C SER A 66 0.00 -6.98 -0.54
N ILE A 67 -1.34 -7.08 -0.48
CA ILE A 67 -2.06 -8.36 -0.49
C ILE A 67 -1.78 -9.11 -1.80
N LEU A 68 -1.78 -8.42 -2.94
CA LEU A 68 -1.48 -9.02 -4.23
C LEU A 68 -0.06 -9.60 -4.28
N TYR A 69 0.94 -8.89 -3.75
CA TYR A 69 2.31 -9.40 -3.67
C TYR A 69 2.45 -10.57 -2.69
N LEU A 70 1.83 -10.46 -1.51
CA LEU A 70 1.82 -11.52 -0.51
C LEU A 70 1.15 -12.79 -1.04
N TRP A 71 0.07 -12.64 -1.80
CA TRP A 71 -0.60 -13.73 -2.47
C TRP A 71 0.31 -14.39 -3.52
N ASN A 72 1.05 -13.62 -4.32
CA ASN A 72 2.01 -14.19 -5.28
C ASN A 72 3.07 -15.06 -4.58
N THR A 73 3.71 -14.51 -3.56
CA THR A 73 4.70 -15.19 -2.72
C THR A 73 4.94 -14.42 -1.42
N ALA A 74 4.97 -15.12 -0.29
CA ALA A 74 5.30 -14.52 1.00
C ALA A 74 6.78 -14.15 1.13
N ALA A 75 7.64 -14.60 0.19
CA ALA A 75 9.03 -14.17 0.11
C ALA A 75 9.17 -12.65 0.01
N TRP A 76 8.19 -11.98 -0.62
CA TRP A 76 8.15 -10.52 -0.76
C TRP A 76 8.28 -9.79 0.58
N LEU A 77 7.73 -10.34 1.66
CA LEU A 77 7.77 -9.72 2.98
C LEU A 77 9.19 -9.70 3.59
N PHE A 78 10.06 -10.62 3.15
CA PHE A 78 11.45 -10.71 3.60
C PHE A 78 12.42 -9.91 2.72
N GLU A 79 11.95 -9.40 1.59
CA GLU A 79 12.73 -8.50 0.75
C GLU A 79 12.68 -7.08 1.34
N LEU A 80 13.80 -6.34 1.32
CA LEU A 80 13.86 -4.95 1.83
C LEU A 80 12.77 -4.05 1.21
N LYS A 81 12.45 -4.28 -0.07
CA LYS A 81 11.38 -3.55 -0.77
C LYS A 81 10.00 -3.82 -0.17
N GLY A 82 9.72 -5.04 0.30
CA GLY A 82 8.45 -5.38 0.92
C GLY A 82 8.32 -4.81 2.32
N LEU A 83 9.39 -4.92 3.12
CA LEU A 83 9.46 -4.28 4.44
C LEU A 83 9.25 -2.77 4.35
N GLY A 84 9.88 -2.09 3.37
CA GLY A 84 9.69 -0.66 3.15
C GLY A 84 8.23 -0.28 2.88
N ILE A 85 7.50 -1.09 2.11
CA ILE A 85 6.07 -0.86 1.84
C ILE A 85 5.22 -1.06 3.09
N VAL A 86 5.50 -2.10 3.90
CA VAL A 86 4.80 -2.32 5.16
C VAL A 86 5.00 -1.14 6.12
N VAL A 87 6.23 -0.65 6.24
CA VAL A 87 6.53 0.55 7.05
C VAL A 87 5.74 1.76 6.55
N LYS A 88 5.68 2.00 5.22
CA LYS A 88 4.88 3.10 4.65
C LYS A 88 3.40 2.99 5.00
N ILE A 89 2.80 1.79 4.93
CA ILE A 89 1.40 1.57 5.30
C ILE A 89 1.17 1.86 6.79
N VAL A 90 2.07 1.42 7.66
CA VAL A 90 1.99 1.68 9.11
C VAL A 90 2.12 3.17 9.41
N LEU A 91 3.10 3.86 8.81
CA LEU A 91 3.29 5.29 8.98
C LEU A 91 2.05 6.08 8.52
N LEU A 92 1.47 5.72 7.38
CA LEU A 92 0.24 6.34 6.89
C LEU A 92 -0.95 6.04 7.82
N GLY A 93 -1.03 4.85 8.41
CA GLY A 93 -2.04 4.53 9.43
C GLY A 93 -1.89 5.39 10.69
N ILE A 94 -0.65 5.55 11.19
CA ILE A 94 -0.36 6.40 12.36
C ILE A 94 -0.69 7.87 12.08
N ALA A 95 -0.36 8.35 10.89
CA ALA A 95 -0.62 9.74 10.49
C ALA A 95 -2.13 10.07 10.48
N TRP A 96 -2.99 9.08 10.28
CA TRP A 96 -4.44 9.27 10.39
C TRP A 96 -4.86 9.62 11.82
N GLU A 97 -4.40 8.81 12.79
CA GLU A 97 -4.73 8.90 14.22
C GLU A 97 -4.04 10.06 14.93
N VAL A 98 -2.90 10.56 14.41
CA VAL A 98 -2.12 11.65 15.00
C VAL A 98 -2.11 12.87 14.07
N PRO A 99 -3.16 13.73 14.09
CA PRO A 99 -3.25 14.90 13.22
C PRO A 99 -2.04 15.85 13.30
N ALA A 100 -1.45 15.97 14.49
CA ALA A 100 -0.30 16.85 14.73
C ALA A 100 0.96 16.47 13.93
N LEU A 101 1.16 15.17 13.66
CA LEU A 101 2.33 14.65 12.93
C LEU A 101 1.99 14.28 11.49
N ARG A 102 0.77 14.55 11.03
CA ARG A 102 0.24 13.96 9.80
C ARG A 102 1.04 14.35 8.55
N ALA A 103 1.40 15.64 8.44
CA ALA A 103 2.19 16.13 7.31
C ALA A 103 3.62 15.59 7.32
N GLU A 104 4.27 15.56 8.49
CA GLU A 104 5.63 15.04 8.67
C GLU A 104 5.71 13.54 8.32
N LEU A 105 4.78 12.75 8.86
CA LEU A 105 4.68 11.32 8.56
C LEU A 105 4.35 11.06 7.09
N PHE A 106 3.51 11.90 6.47
CA PHE A 106 3.22 11.79 5.04
C PHE A 106 4.46 12.06 4.18
N ILE A 107 5.32 13.01 4.55
CA ILE A 107 6.60 13.26 3.87
C ILE A 107 7.53 12.04 3.98
N PHE A 108 7.60 11.38 5.14
CA PHE A 108 8.37 10.13 5.27
C PHE A 108 7.82 8.96 4.46
N VAL A 109 6.53 8.99 4.11
CA VAL A 109 5.88 7.95 3.31
C VAL A 109 6.20 8.06 1.81
N ILE A 110 6.45 9.26 1.29
CA ILE A 110 6.76 9.49 -0.13
C ILE A 110 8.23 9.16 -0.40
#